data_AF-A0A7X8IE34-F1
#
_entry.id   AF-A0A7X8IE34-F1
#
_cell.length_a   1.000
_cell.length_b   1.000
_cell.length_c   1.000
_cell.angle_alpha   90.00
_cell.angle_beta   90.00
_cell.angle_gamma   90.00
#
_symmetry.space_group_name_H-M   'P 1'
#
loop_
_entity.id
_entity.type
_entity.pdbx_description
1 polymer ?
#
loop_
_entity_poly.entity_id
_entity_poly.type
_entity_poly.pdbx_seq_one_letter_code
_entity_poly.pdbx_strand_id
1 'polypeptide(L)'
;MNTQQSSNKKKIRRGMALVAAMIFVMVFMAVSVGMMTMSSTNIQSAANHRYANSALNAALSGLEVARYHIQQAPVIETYSNTVSDEEADQMWDKLYSHLQRHSAKLGGKTEKKKFANKIEIRTGWVSMNESATPGNAQGVAWAWGLRRRGSAAFSLCFFRYNSDPRSVYVHSIGRDNESEDDEQTITRTIEMKWLIAKQSAVLEYAVASRGRIWVEQGSIVHGPLFSTWNRPEISAGIQTAADTIVKGTINTAIPLEDLQKHRIQMETLDENNQPVFDEEGNRVHSPKDTIQGQHDGINYDVPYNDDMPGMRPEDYNTSSYKAMCAPIGNSEGTVSEYFPYAEGNYSRPKSSSSIKYTRRVYQNRTLNNIRVPQGQHALFKKCTFEGILFIEALSNYSDNISCTNNIRFEDCTFKGIIVTDVPCAPSNYAWWMRNSLTFTGTSTFENTSSFQEATVLAPNFNVNIGSTAQVGKNSNNIIKGAIVGGIVDVYGDATIHGTIISMYDTSAHTSGYVTNIGDAEDGGSESNGNIVGQIEIMPDPDQLLPSGIKSPIVFKVLGNSYTEVPRQRTSED
;
A
#
# COMPACT_ATOMS: atom_id res chain seq x y z
N MET A 1 23.36 -68.68 96.41
CA MET A 1 23.04 -67.53 95.52
C MET A 1 23.51 -67.92 94.14
N ASN A 2 22.74 -68.61 93.31
CA ASN A 2 21.52 -68.24 92.58
C ASN A 2 21.65 -67.02 91.64
N THR A 3 21.48 -67.33 90.34
CA THR A 3 20.87 -66.54 89.25
C THR A 3 21.65 -65.39 88.60
N GLN A 4 22.05 -65.57 87.33
CA GLN A 4 21.34 -64.98 86.15
C GLN A 4 22.12 -65.19 84.84
N GLN A 5 21.64 -66.11 84.00
CA GLN A 5 21.87 -66.09 82.55
C GLN A 5 20.54 -65.76 81.88
N SER A 6 20.35 -64.52 81.42
CA SER A 6 19.38 -64.16 80.38
C SER A 6 19.48 -62.67 80.06
N SER A 7 20.00 -62.32 78.87
CA SER A 7 19.56 -61.14 78.08
C SER A 7 20.56 -60.79 76.95
N ASN A 8 21.02 -61.76 76.14
CA ASN A 8 21.87 -61.43 74.97
C ASN A 8 21.08 -61.15 73.67
N LYS A 9 19.75 -61.37 73.65
CA LYS A 9 18.90 -61.08 72.47
C LYS A 9 18.53 -59.60 72.29
N LYS A 10 18.67 -58.74 73.31
CA LYS A 10 18.31 -57.30 73.24
C LYS A 10 19.44 -56.40 72.70
N LYS A 11 20.72 -56.80 72.81
CA LYS A 11 21.86 -55.97 72.38
C LYS A 11 22.12 -56.00 70.87
N ILE A 12 21.90 -57.14 70.21
CA ILE A 12 22.10 -57.32 68.76
C ILE A 12 21.11 -56.46 67.94
N ARG A 13 19.88 -56.26 68.44
CA ARG A 13 18.84 -55.45 67.77
C ARG A 13 19.14 -53.94 67.76
N ARG A 14 19.93 -53.43 68.71
CA ARG A 14 20.29 -52.00 68.79
C ARG A 14 21.39 -51.61 67.80
N GLY A 15 22.31 -52.53 67.48
CA GLY A 15 23.35 -52.31 66.46
C GLY A 15 22.79 -52.27 65.03
N MET A 16 21.87 -53.18 64.70
CA MET A 16 21.18 -53.16 63.40
C MET A 16 20.32 -51.90 63.19
N ALA A 17 19.66 -51.41 64.25
CA ALA A 17 18.89 -50.16 64.18
C ALA A 17 19.77 -48.92 63.93
N LEU A 18 20.98 -48.88 64.53
CA LEU A 18 21.95 -47.81 64.29
C LEU A 18 22.49 -47.82 62.86
N VAL A 19 22.82 -48.99 62.32
CA VAL A 19 23.27 -49.12 60.92
C VAL A 19 22.16 -48.71 59.95
N ALA A 20 20.92 -49.16 60.18
CA ALA A 20 19.77 -48.75 59.37
C ALA A 20 19.51 -47.24 59.44
N ALA A 21 19.66 -46.62 60.63
CA ALA A 21 19.54 -45.17 60.79
C ALA A 21 20.65 -44.40 60.07
N MET A 22 21.90 -44.87 60.13
CA MET A 22 23.02 -44.23 59.40
C MET A 22 22.85 -44.33 57.89
N ILE A 23 22.42 -45.49 57.37
CA ILE A 23 22.10 -45.66 55.95
C ILE A 23 20.97 -44.72 55.54
N PHE A 24 19.91 -44.62 56.35
CA PHE A 24 18.78 -43.74 56.08
C PHE A 24 19.20 -42.26 56.03
N VAL A 25 20.01 -41.80 56.98
CA VAL A 25 20.53 -40.41 56.99
C VAL A 25 21.43 -40.14 55.78
N MET A 26 22.32 -41.07 55.41
CA MET A 26 23.18 -40.91 54.24
C MET A 26 22.37 -40.83 52.94
N VAL A 27 21.37 -41.70 52.76
CA VAL A 27 20.50 -41.67 51.57
C VAL A 27 19.66 -40.39 51.55
N PHE A 28 19.11 -39.97 52.69
CA PHE A 28 18.31 -38.74 52.77
C PHE A 28 19.14 -37.48 52.49
N MET A 29 20.38 -37.41 52.97
CA MET A 29 21.31 -36.32 52.64
C MET A 29 21.69 -36.32 51.15
N ALA A 30 21.98 -37.50 50.57
CA ALA A 30 22.30 -37.60 49.15
C ALA A 30 21.13 -37.16 48.24
N VAL A 31 19.90 -37.57 48.57
CA VAL A 31 18.69 -37.13 47.86
C VAL A 31 18.45 -35.63 48.06
N SER A 32 18.64 -35.12 49.28
CA SER A 32 18.48 -33.69 49.59
C SER A 32 19.47 -32.83 48.81
N VAL A 33 20.74 -33.24 48.71
CA VAL A 33 21.76 -32.56 47.89
C VAL A 33 21.37 -32.64 46.40
N GLY A 34 20.93 -33.80 45.92
CA GLY A 34 20.45 -33.96 44.53
C GLY A 34 19.28 -33.03 44.20
N MET A 35 18.28 -32.93 45.08
CA MET A 35 17.14 -32.02 44.95
C MET A 35 17.58 -30.55 45.02
N MET A 36 18.52 -30.20 45.89
CA MET A 36 19.07 -28.85 45.97
C MET A 36 19.80 -28.45 44.69
N THR A 37 20.62 -29.34 44.13
CA THR A 37 21.31 -29.10 42.85
C THR A 37 20.31 -28.94 41.70
N MET A 38 19.31 -29.83 41.58
CA MET A 38 18.26 -29.72 40.57
C MET A 38 17.43 -28.43 40.71
N SER A 39 17.09 -28.04 41.94
CA SER A 39 16.38 -26.79 42.18
C SER A 39 17.23 -25.58 41.81
N SER A 40 18.53 -25.61 42.11
CA SER A 40 19.46 -24.55 41.73
C SER A 40 19.60 -24.42 40.21
N THR A 41 19.73 -25.53 39.49
CA THR A 41 19.78 -25.52 38.01
C THR A 41 18.47 -25.02 37.41
N ASN A 42 17.32 -25.39 37.99
CA ASN A 42 16.02 -24.92 37.53
C ASN A 42 15.83 -23.42 37.77
N ILE A 43 16.26 -22.90 38.93
CA ILE A 43 16.24 -21.46 39.23
C ILE A 43 17.13 -20.70 38.24
N GLN A 44 18.33 -21.21 37.96
CA GLN A 44 19.25 -20.59 37.00
C GLN A 44 18.68 -20.61 35.58
N SER A 45 18.09 -21.73 35.14
CA SER A 45 17.43 -21.84 33.84
C SER A 45 16.26 -20.86 33.73
N ALA A 46 15.38 -20.80 34.74
CA ALA A 46 14.25 -19.87 34.77
C ALA A 46 14.71 -18.41 34.74
N ALA A 47 15.79 -18.09 35.47
CA ALA A 47 16.40 -16.77 35.45
C ALA A 47 16.95 -16.44 34.04
N ASN A 48 17.70 -17.35 33.43
CA ASN A 48 18.21 -17.18 32.06
C ASN A 48 17.08 -16.96 31.04
N HIS A 49 15.99 -17.73 31.12
CA HIS A 49 14.82 -17.53 30.26
C HIS A 49 14.17 -16.16 30.48
N ARG A 50 13.98 -15.75 31.74
CA ARG A 50 13.44 -14.43 32.07
C ARG A 50 14.30 -13.29 31.51
N TYR A 51 15.61 -13.37 31.69
CA TYR A 51 16.57 -12.37 31.25
C TYR A 51 16.68 -12.32 29.72
N ALA A 52 16.69 -13.48 29.06
CA ALA A 52 16.66 -13.56 27.60
C ALA A 52 15.37 -12.96 27.02
N ASN A 53 14.21 -13.25 27.61
CA ASN A 53 12.94 -12.67 27.19
C ASN A 53 12.89 -11.15 27.45
N SER A 54 13.45 -10.69 28.57
CA SER A 54 13.56 -9.26 28.86
C SER A 54 14.40 -8.52 27.83
N ALA A 55 15.55 -9.07 27.44
CA ALA A 55 16.39 -8.52 26.38
C ALA A 55 15.68 -8.54 25.01
N LEU A 56 14.96 -9.63 24.70
CA LEU A 56 14.22 -9.74 23.44
C LEU A 56 13.08 -8.72 23.35
N ASN A 57 12.28 -8.59 24.42
CA ASN A 57 11.20 -7.60 24.47
C ASN A 57 11.75 -6.17 24.34
N ALA A 58 12.89 -5.87 24.97
CA ALA A 58 13.55 -4.58 24.79
C ALA A 58 13.97 -4.33 23.34
N ALA A 59 14.52 -5.34 22.66
CA ALA A 59 14.86 -5.26 21.24
C ALA A 59 13.61 -5.06 20.37
N LEU A 60 12.51 -5.78 20.62
CA LEU A 60 11.24 -5.60 19.88
C LEU A 60 10.67 -4.20 20.06
N SER A 61 10.64 -3.66 21.29
CA SER A 61 10.22 -2.28 21.53
C SER A 61 11.12 -1.26 20.82
N GLY A 62 12.43 -1.49 20.81
CA GLY A 62 13.36 -0.64 20.07
C GLY A 62 13.10 -0.67 18.56
N LEU A 63 12.68 -1.81 18.01
CA LEU A 63 12.33 -1.93 16.59
C LEU A 63 11.11 -1.08 16.23
N GLU A 64 10.08 -1.07 17.09
CA GLU A 64 8.90 -0.21 16.92
C GLU A 64 9.27 1.28 17.03
N VAL A 65 10.16 1.63 17.96
CA VAL A 65 10.71 2.99 18.06
C VAL A 65 11.48 3.38 16.79
N ALA A 66 12.28 2.46 16.24
CA ALA A 66 12.98 2.68 14.97
C ALA A 66 12.01 2.90 13.82
N ARG A 67 10.97 2.07 13.71
CA ARG A 67 9.90 2.20 12.72
C ARG A 67 9.21 3.56 12.82
N TYR A 68 8.85 3.99 14.03
CA TYR A 68 8.25 5.30 14.27
C TYR A 68 9.14 6.44 13.77
N HIS A 69 10.42 6.45 14.14
CA HIS A 69 11.35 7.50 13.71
C HIS A 69 11.62 7.49 12.19
N ILE A 70 11.68 6.31 11.58
CA ILE A 70 11.80 6.16 10.12
C ILE A 70 10.57 6.78 9.43
N GLN A 71 9.36 6.47 9.89
CA GLN A 71 8.11 6.99 9.30
C GLN A 71 7.95 8.50 9.46
N GLN A 72 8.52 9.07 10.52
CA GLN A 72 8.49 10.52 10.80
C GLN A 72 9.69 11.27 10.19
N ALA A 73 10.61 10.57 9.53
CA ALA A 73 11.75 11.20 8.88
C ALA A 73 11.28 12.04 7.68
N PRO A 74 11.85 13.25 7.47
CA PRO A 74 11.54 14.04 6.28
C PRO A 74 11.86 13.27 5.00
N VAL A 75 10.96 13.34 4.03
CA VAL A 75 11.10 12.69 2.73
C VAL A 75 11.55 13.68 1.65
N ILE A 76 11.98 13.17 0.50
CA ILE A 76 12.08 13.92 -0.76
C ILE A 76 11.09 13.33 -1.75
N GLU A 77 10.81 14.05 -2.83
CA GLU A 77 9.91 13.59 -3.88
C GLU A 77 10.69 13.35 -5.17
N THR A 78 10.22 12.41 -6.00
CA THR A 78 10.80 12.15 -7.33
C THR A 78 9.73 11.86 -8.37
N TYR A 79 9.99 12.24 -9.62
CA TYR A 79 9.19 11.89 -10.79
C TYR A 79 9.64 10.59 -11.44
N SER A 80 10.86 10.12 -11.14
CA SER A 80 11.41 8.89 -11.70
C SER A 80 10.65 7.68 -11.17
N ASN A 81 10.52 6.60 -11.95
CA ASN A 81 9.98 5.31 -11.49
C ASN A 81 10.92 4.61 -10.49
N THR A 82 12.22 4.91 -10.53
CA THR A 82 13.24 4.34 -9.63
C THR A 82 13.96 5.41 -8.82
N VAL A 83 14.42 5.05 -7.63
CA VAL A 83 15.25 5.92 -6.77
C VAL A 83 16.71 5.88 -7.22
N SER A 84 17.34 7.04 -7.46
CA SER A 84 18.76 7.13 -7.78
C SER A 84 19.65 6.90 -6.55
N ASP A 85 20.95 6.64 -6.74
CA ASP A 85 21.89 6.48 -5.63
C ASP A 85 22.03 7.80 -4.84
N GLU A 86 22.00 8.94 -5.54
CA GLU A 86 22.04 10.27 -4.95
C GLU A 86 20.78 10.58 -4.13
N GLU A 87 19.60 10.20 -4.64
CA GLU A 87 18.33 10.33 -3.90
C GLU A 87 18.34 9.44 -2.64
N ALA A 88 18.88 8.22 -2.73
CA ALA A 88 19.05 7.34 -1.58
C ALA A 88 20.02 7.92 -0.54
N ASP A 89 21.11 8.56 -0.97
CA ASP A 89 22.04 9.27 -0.09
C ASP A 89 21.38 10.46 0.62
N GLN A 90 20.57 11.24 -0.10
CA GLN A 90 19.81 12.34 0.50
C GLN A 90 18.80 11.84 1.55
N MET A 91 18.08 10.75 1.25
CA MET A 91 17.15 10.12 2.19
C MET A 91 17.86 9.63 3.46
N TRP A 92 19.04 9.03 3.31
CA TRP A 92 19.87 8.62 4.44
C TRP A 92 20.29 9.79 5.33
N ASP A 93 20.74 10.90 4.74
CA ASP A 93 21.15 12.07 5.49
C ASP A 93 19.97 12.79 6.17
N LYS A 94 18.78 12.74 5.56
CA LYS A 94 17.52 13.20 6.19
C LYS A 94 17.14 12.35 7.40
N LEU A 95 17.24 11.03 7.30
CA LEU A 95 17.03 10.13 8.44
C LEU A 95 18.04 10.42 9.56
N TYR A 96 19.32 10.55 9.25
CA TYR A 96 20.35 10.91 10.23
C TYR A 96 20.02 12.22 10.95
N SER A 97 19.67 13.26 10.20
CA SER A 97 19.32 14.57 10.76
C SER A 97 18.04 14.51 11.62
N HIS A 98 17.07 13.67 11.26
CA HIS A 98 15.88 13.42 12.07
C HIS A 98 16.25 12.74 13.41
N LEU A 99 17.07 11.69 13.36
CA LEU A 99 17.52 10.96 14.56
C LEU A 99 18.36 11.85 15.48
N GLN A 100 19.28 12.64 14.91
CA GLN A 100 20.14 13.56 15.68
C GLN A 100 19.32 14.61 16.45
N ARG A 101 18.27 15.17 15.83
CA ARG A 101 17.34 16.10 16.50
C ARG A 101 16.57 15.45 17.66
N HIS A 102 16.32 14.15 17.58
CA HIS A 102 15.63 13.37 18.62
C HIS A 102 16.59 12.58 19.53
N SER A 103 17.90 12.85 19.46
CA SER A 103 18.94 12.12 20.20
C SER A 103 18.67 12.05 21.70
N ALA A 104 18.12 13.11 22.31
CA ALA A 104 17.72 13.11 23.72
C ALA A 104 16.71 12.01 24.09
N LYS A 105 15.78 11.68 23.17
CA LYS A 105 14.81 10.58 23.32
C LYS A 105 15.40 9.21 22.96
N LEU A 106 16.57 9.20 22.30
CA LEU A 106 17.27 8.02 21.81
C LEU A 106 18.56 7.76 22.61
N GLY A 107 18.52 7.99 23.93
CA GLY A 107 19.64 7.70 24.83
C GLY A 107 20.74 8.75 24.82
N GLY A 108 20.44 9.97 24.36
CA GLY A 108 21.33 11.14 24.39
C GLY A 108 22.49 11.11 23.38
N LYS A 109 22.60 10.06 22.56
CA LYS A 109 23.66 9.89 21.56
C LYS A 109 23.08 9.47 20.22
N THR A 110 23.61 10.02 19.14
CA THR A 110 23.34 9.60 17.76
C THR A 110 24.57 9.91 16.93
N GLU A 111 25.33 8.89 16.57
CA GLU A 111 26.62 9.02 15.90
C GLU A 111 26.59 8.35 14.53
N LYS A 112 27.02 9.07 13.49
CA LYS A 112 27.22 8.53 12.14
C LYS A 112 28.68 8.13 11.96
N LYS A 113 28.95 6.86 11.67
CA LYS A 113 30.28 6.31 11.42
C LYS A 113 30.35 5.74 10.00
N LYS A 114 31.46 6.02 9.31
CA LYS A 114 31.73 5.51 7.96
C LYS A 114 32.81 4.44 8.04
N PHE A 115 32.51 3.26 7.51
CA PHE A 115 33.43 2.15 7.34
C PHE A 115 33.77 1.97 5.86
N ALA A 116 34.72 1.09 5.54
CA ALA A 116 35.14 0.84 4.17
C ALA A 116 34.00 0.39 3.25
N ASN A 117 33.08 -0.46 3.75
CA ASN A 117 32.00 -1.07 2.97
C ASN A 117 30.58 -0.64 3.39
N LYS A 118 30.42 0.08 4.51
CA LYS A 118 29.12 0.46 5.05
C LYS A 118 29.16 1.81 5.76
N ILE A 119 28.00 2.42 5.92
CA ILE A 119 27.79 3.58 6.79
C ILE A 119 26.77 3.17 7.85
N GLU A 120 27.01 3.50 9.11
CA GLU A 120 26.09 3.22 10.21
C GLU A 120 25.76 4.47 11.03
N ILE A 121 24.58 4.48 11.63
CA ILE A 121 24.09 5.47 12.59
C ILE A 121 23.72 4.70 13.85
N ARG A 122 24.40 4.96 14.96
CA ARG A 122 24.16 4.29 16.24
C ARG A 122 23.58 5.25 17.26
N THR A 123 22.53 4.84 17.97
CA THR A 123 21.93 5.61 19.06
C THR A 123 22.53 5.23 20.41
N GLY A 124 22.28 6.06 21.43
CA GLY A 124 22.54 5.70 22.82
C GLY A 124 21.63 4.58 23.31
N TRP A 125 21.80 4.21 24.58
CA TRP A 125 20.95 3.25 25.27
C TRP A 125 19.73 3.96 25.85
N VAL A 126 18.54 3.47 25.53
CA VAL A 126 17.26 3.93 26.08
C VAL A 126 16.82 2.91 27.15
N SER A 127 16.76 3.36 28.40
CA SER A 127 16.37 2.55 29.54
C SER A 127 14.85 2.60 29.75
N MET A 128 14.23 1.43 29.96
CA MET A 128 12.80 1.31 30.26
C MET A 128 12.57 1.56 31.77
N ASN A 129 12.64 2.82 32.22
CA ASN A 129 12.44 3.15 33.63
C ASN A 129 10.96 3.35 34.02
N GLU A 130 10.61 2.92 35.24
CA GLU A 130 9.26 2.88 35.85
C GLU A 130 8.56 4.25 36.05
N SER A 131 9.20 5.37 35.71
CA SER A 131 8.73 6.72 36.06
C SER A 131 7.72 7.34 35.09
N ALA A 132 7.20 6.59 34.12
CA ALA A 132 6.13 7.03 33.20
C ALA A 132 4.81 6.24 33.34
N THR A 133 4.47 5.80 34.57
CA THR A 133 3.13 5.33 35.09
C THR A 133 2.41 4.15 34.42
N PRO A 134 1.48 3.45 35.12
CA PRO A 134 1.37 3.10 36.54
C PRO A 134 1.74 1.63 36.79
N GLY A 135 2.43 1.36 37.89
CA GLY A 135 2.38 0.09 38.63
C GLY A 135 2.41 -1.20 37.80
N ASN A 136 3.53 -1.48 37.13
CA ASN A 136 3.84 -2.87 36.85
C ASN A 136 4.08 -3.53 38.20
N ALA A 137 3.13 -4.35 38.64
CA ALA A 137 3.25 -5.23 39.80
C ALA A 137 4.31 -6.33 39.55
N GLN A 138 5.54 -5.95 39.19
CA GLN A 138 6.68 -6.84 39.09
C GLN A 138 7.36 -6.88 40.44
N GLY A 139 6.79 -7.70 41.32
CA GLY A 139 7.17 -7.88 42.70
C GLY A 139 8.69 -7.90 42.93
N VAL A 140 9.09 -7.04 43.85
CA VAL A 140 10.30 -7.11 44.68
C VAL A 140 10.35 -8.49 45.36
N ALA A 141 10.99 -9.46 44.74
CA ALA A 141 11.42 -10.68 45.39
C ALA A 141 12.87 -10.50 45.89
N TRP A 142 13.01 -10.05 47.14
CA TRP A 142 14.28 -10.08 47.87
C TRP A 142 14.62 -11.54 48.22
N ALA A 143 15.13 -12.29 47.24
CA ALA A 143 15.76 -13.58 47.50
C ALA A 143 17.22 -13.34 47.91
N TRP A 144 17.46 -13.38 49.22
CA TRP A 144 18.74 -13.58 49.91
C TRP A 144 20.00 -13.60 49.00
N GLY A 145 20.60 -12.43 48.77
CA GLY A 145 22.00 -12.31 48.35
C GLY A 145 22.34 -12.13 46.86
N LEU A 146 21.37 -11.96 45.95
CA LEU A 146 21.66 -11.69 44.52
C LEU A 146 21.20 -10.28 44.11
N ARG A 147 22.09 -9.56 43.43
CA ARG A 147 22.02 -8.12 43.08
C ARG A 147 20.70 -7.72 42.39
N ARG A 148 20.26 -6.46 42.59
CA ARG A 148 19.25 -5.82 41.71
C ARG A 148 19.83 -5.77 40.29
N ARG A 149 19.24 -6.52 39.37
CA ARG A 149 19.49 -6.36 37.93
C ARG A 149 18.69 -5.14 37.45
N GLY A 150 19.33 -4.23 36.72
CA GLY A 150 18.74 -2.94 36.31
C GLY A 150 17.58 -3.09 35.31
N SER A 151 17.01 -1.97 34.92
CA SER A 151 15.95 -1.92 33.91
C SER A 151 16.46 -2.40 32.55
N ALA A 152 15.63 -3.13 31.80
CA ALA A 152 15.94 -3.48 30.42
C ALA A 152 16.13 -2.21 29.56
N ALA A 153 17.00 -2.29 28.57
CA ALA A 153 17.34 -1.15 27.72
C ALA A 153 17.56 -1.61 26.27
N PHE A 154 17.40 -0.68 25.32
CA PHE A 154 17.70 -0.94 23.91
C PHE A 154 18.57 0.15 23.29
N SER A 155 19.28 -0.20 22.23
CA SER A 155 20.03 0.72 21.36
C SER A 155 19.77 0.35 19.90
N LEU A 156 19.71 1.36 19.03
CA LEU A 156 19.42 1.19 17.62
C LEU A 156 20.69 1.42 16.81
N CYS A 157 20.91 0.58 15.80
CA CYS A 157 21.96 0.75 14.81
C CYS A 157 21.36 0.61 13.42
N PHE A 158 21.27 1.72 12.70
CA PHE A 158 20.87 1.77 11.30
C PHE A 158 22.12 1.66 10.46
N PHE A 159 22.14 0.83 9.42
CA PHE A 159 23.28 0.79 8.50
C PHE A 159 22.85 0.46 7.07
N ARG A 160 23.70 0.83 6.11
CA ARG A 160 23.56 0.48 4.70
C ARG A 160 24.92 0.21 4.08
N TYR A 161 24.96 -0.59 3.03
CA TYR A 161 26.19 -0.92 2.31
C TYR A 161 26.45 0.08 1.18
N ASN A 162 27.72 0.39 0.93
CA ASN A 162 28.11 1.28 -0.16
C ASN A 162 27.77 0.69 -1.55
N SER A 163 27.64 -0.63 -1.65
CA SER A 163 27.25 -1.33 -2.89
C SER A 163 25.75 -1.31 -3.17
N ASP A 164 24.92 -1.03 -2.16
CA ASP A 164 23.47 -0.94 -2.28
C ASP A 164 22.95 0.15 -1.33
N PRO A 165 23.03 1.43 -1.75
CA PRO A 165 22.62 2.55 -0.92
C PRO A 165 21.10 2.60 -0.66
N ARG A 166 20.30 1.83 -1.41
CA ARG A 166 18.84 1.77 -1.32
C ARG A 166 18.35 0.78 -0.25
N SER A 167 19.20 -0.11 0.24
CA SER A 167 18.86 -1.06 1.31
C SER A 167 19.38 -0.58 2.66
N VAL A 168 18.46 -0.32 3.60
CA VAL A 168 18.77 0.03 4.99
C VAL A 168 18.44 -1.13 5.91
N TYR A 169 19.36 -1.45 6.80
CA TYR A 169 19.21 -2.48 7.82
C TYR A 169 19.13 -1.80 9.18
N VAL A 170 18.24 -2.29 10.04
CA VAL A 170 18.10 -1.78 11.41
C VAL A 170 18.35 -2.93 12.37
N HIS A 171 19.39 -2.78 13.18
CA HIS A 171 19.62 -3.60 14.37
C HIS A 171 19.00 -2.91 15.58
N SER A 172 18.03 -3.58 16.21
CA SER A 172 17.59 -3.23 17.56
C SER A 172 18.28 -4.17 18.55
N ILE A 173 19.15 -3.61 19.39
CA ILE A 173 19.97 -4.35 20.34
C ILE A 173 19.35 -4.15 21.72
N GLY A 174 18.69 -5.18 22.25
CA GLY A 174 18.11 -5.19 23.57
C GLY A 174 19.04 -5.86 24.59
N ARG A 175 19.12 -5.29 25.78
CA ARG A 175 19.84 -5.85 26.93
C ARG A 175 18.96 -5.82 28.16
N ASP A 176 19.19 -6.78 29.05
CA ASP A 176 18.38 -6.95 30.25
C ASP A 176 18.95 -6.25 31.51
N ASN A 177 20.07 -5.53 31.37
CA ASN A 177 20.66 -4.70 32.42
C ASN A 177 21.26 -3.41 31.81
N GLU A 178 21.20 -2.30 32.53
CA GLU A 178 21.69 -0.98 32.09
C GLU A 178 23.22 -0.83 32.22
N SER A 179 23.88 -1.65 33.04
CA SER A 179 25.33 -1.56 33.26
C SER A 179 26.12 -2.29 32.17
N GLU A 180 27.06 -1.58 31.54
CA GLU A 180 27.92 -2.09 30.46
C GLU A 180 29.00 -3.06 30.97
N ASP A 181 29.32 -3.00 32.26
CA ASP A 181 30.42 -3.74 32.92
C ASP A 181 30.00 -5.07 33.57
N ASP A 182 28.76 -5.51 33.38
CA ASP A 182 28.27 -6.76 33.98
C ASP A 182 28.43 -7.92 32.98
N GLU A 183 29.44 -8.76 33.19
CA GLU A 183 29.77 -9.96 32.38
C GLU A 183 28.58 -10.92 32.18
N GLN A 184 27.53 -10.79 33.01
CA GLN A 184 26.33 -11.61 32.96
C GLN A 184 25.18 -11.02 32.13
N THR A 185 25.34 -9.84 31.51
CA THR A 185 24.30 -9.18 30.71
C THR A 185 23.93 -10.02 29.48
N ILE A 186 22.64 -10.30 29.33
CA ILE A 186 22.12 -11.00 28.16
C ILE A 186 21.72 -9.94 27.13
N THR A 187 22.21 -10.11 25.90
CA THR A 187 21.88 -9.26 24.77
C THR A 187 21.14 -10.07 23.70
N ARG A 188 20.10 -9.47 23.13
CA ARG A 188 19.39 -9.97 21.96
C ARG A 188 19.40 -8.90 20.89
N THR A 189 19.67 -9.29 19.65
CA THR A 189 19.68 -8.36 18.51
C THR A 189 18.67 -8.83 17.49
N ILE A 190 17.82 -7.91 17.06
CA ILE A 190 16.86 -8.14 15.99
C ILE A 190 17.30 -7.29 14.80
N GLU A 191 17.33 -7.91 13.63
CA GLU A 191 17.53 -7.22 12.35
C GLU A 191 16.24 -7.21 11.55
N MET A 192 15.99 -6.08 10.90
CA MET A 192 14.99 -5.97 9.84
C MET A 192 15.50 -5.04 8.75
N LYS A 193 15.03 -5.24 7.53
CA LYS A 193 15.44 -4.52 6.33
C LYS A 193 14.33 -3.57 5.86
N TRP A 194 14.74 -2.38 5.44
CA TRP A 194 13.94 -1.35 4.79
C TRP A 194 14.53 -1.05 3.41
N LEU A 195 13.66 -0.81 2.45
CA LEU A 195 14.02 -0.36 1.11
C LEU A 195 13.69 1.12 0.97
N ILE A 196 14.66 1.92 0.53
CA ILE A 196 14.42 3.28 0.07
C ILE A 196 13.80 3.18 -1.32
N ALA A 197 12.50 3.36 -1.38
CA ALA A 197 11.71 3.17 -2.58
C ALA A 197 10.72 4.32 -2.75
N LYS A 198 10.31 4.55 -4.00
CA LYS A 198 9.23 5.48 -4.30
C LYS A 198 7.93 4.95 -3.68
N GLN A 199 7.17 5.82 -3.03
CA GLN A 199 5.86 5.48 -2.49
C GLN A 199 4.90 5.20 -3.64
N SER A 200 4.27 4.02 -3.59
CA SER A 200 3.34 3.54 -4.61
C SER A 200 2.02 3.07 -3.99
N ALA A 201 1.62 3.64 -2.84
CA ALA A 201 0.42 3.22 -2.10
C ALA A 201 -0.86 3.23 -2.96
N VAL A 202 -0.95 4.14 -3.95
CA VAL A 202 -2.07 4.15 -4.90
C VAL A 202 -2.20 2.83 -5.68
N LEU A 203 -1.10 2.12 -5.96
CA LEU A 203 -1.08 0.84 -6.67
C LEU A 203 -1.54 -0.36 -5.83
N GLU A 204 -1.72 -0.17 -4.52
CA GLU A 204 -2.32 -1.20 -3.66
C GLU A 204 -3.82 -1.38 -3.94
N TYR A 205 -4.45 -0.36 -4.54
CA TYR A 205 -5.86 -0.38 -4.92
C TYR A 205 -6.03 -0.90 -6.35
N ALA A 206 -7.12 -1.62 -6.58
CA ALA A 206 -7.56 -1.97 -7.92
C ALA A 206 -8.11 -0.74 -8.66
N VAL A 207 -8.90 0.07 -7.94
CA VAL A 207 -9.43 1.35 -8.41
C VAL A 207 -9.28 2.39 -7.31
N ALA A 208 -8.57 3.46 -7.61
CA ALA A 208 -8.44 4.64 -6.78
C ALA A 208 -9.05 5.84 -7.52
N SER A 209 -10.06 6.50 -6.92
CA SER A 209 -10.74 7.64 -7.52
C SER A 209 -10.78 8.85 -6.59
N ARG A 210 -10.60 10.05 -7.15
CA ARG A 210 -10.93 11.31 -6.45
C ARG A 210 -12.44 11.56 -6.41
N GLY A 211 -13.15 11.01 -7.37
CA GLY A 211 -14.59 11.07 -7.48
C GLY A 211 -15.26 9.80 -6.98
N ARG A 212 -16.50 9.59 -7.45
CA ARG A 212 -17.28 8.40 -7.14
C ARG A 212 -16.84 7.21 -8.00
N ILE A 213 -17.11 6.00 -7.50
CA ILE A 213 -16.86 4.74 -8.21
C ILE A 213 -18.15 3.94 -8.24
N TRP A 214 -18.56 3.47 -9.42
CA TRP A 214 -19.61 2.47 -9.58
C TRP A 214 -19.02 1.20 -10.17
N VAL A 215 -19.39 0.05 -9.59
CA VAL A 215 -19.00 -1.27 -10.08
C VAL A 215 -20.27 -2.06 -10.35
N GLU A 216 -20.47 -2.50 -11.59
CA GLU A 216 -21.70 -3.17 -12.02
C GLU A 216 -21.42 -4.38 -12.94
N GLN A 217 -22.49 -5.02 -13.43
CA GLN A 217 -22.48 -6.02 -14.50
C GLN A 217 -21.61 -7.25 -14.24
N GLY A 218 -21.62 -7.75 -13.01
CA GLY A 218 -20.85 -8.94 -12.66
C GLY A 218 -19.34 -8.74 -12.68
N SER A 219 -18.87 -7.49 -12.64
CA SER A 219 -17.44 -7.17 -12.59
C SER A 219 -16.76 -7.79 -11.37
N ILE A 220 -15.53 -8.29 -11.57
CA ILE A 220 -14.71 -8.92 -10.54
C ILE A 220 -13.46 -8.09 -10.30
N VAL A 221 -13.31 -7.58 -9.09
CA VAL A 221 -12.18 -6.74 -8.67
C VAL A 221 -11.35 -7.48 -7.64
N HIS A 222 -10.09 -7.79 -7.97
CA HIS A 222 -9.15 -8.56 -7.16
C HIS A 222 -8.30 -7.66 -6.23
N GLY A 223 -8.92 -6.68 -5.59
CA GLY A 223 -8.23 -5.81 -4.65
C GLY A 223 -9.13 -4.71 -4.08
N PRO A 224 -8.58 -3.88 -3.19
CA PRO A 224 -9.36 -2.86 -2.52
C PRO A 224 -9.76 -1.72 -3.46
N LEU A 225 -10.90 -1.10 -3.16
CA LEU A 225 -11.39 0.12 -3.80
C LEU A 225 -11.13 1.31 -2.89
N PHE A 226 -10.79 2.47 -3.46
CA PHE A 226 -10.57 3.70 -2.70
C PHE A 226 -11.17 4.92 -3.38
N SER A 227 -11.92 5.70 -2.62
CA SER A 227 -12.47 6.99 -3.07
C SER A 227 -12.25 8.09 -2.04
N THR A 228 -11.70 9.24 -2.48
CA THR A 228 -11.62 10.46 -1.65
C THR A 228 -12.92 11.26 -1.62
N TRP A 229 -14.00 10.77 -2.24
CA TRP A 229 -15.29 11.44 -2.25
C TRP A 229 -15.79 11.68 -0.82
N ASN A 230 -16.07 12.94 -0.48
CA ASN A 230 -16.42 13.38 0.86
C ASN A 230 -17.72 14.20 0.92
N ARG A 231 -18.63 14.03 -0.05
CA ARG A 231 -19.90 14.76 -0.15
C ARG A 231 -21.10 13.89 0.20
N PRO A 232 -21.32 13.55 1.49
CA PRO A 232 -22.44 12.71 1.93
C PRO A 232 -23.81 13.36 1.71
N GLU A 233 -23.87 14.68 1.47
CA GLU A 233 -25.12 15.36 1.13
C GLU A 233 -25.61 15.05 -0.30
N ILE A 234 -24.77 14.44 -1.15
CA ILE A 234 -25.12 14.01 -2.50
C ILE A 234 -25.36 12.50 -2.56
N SER A 235 -24.33 11.71 -2.22
CA SER A 235 -24.37 10.25 -2.35
C SER A 235 -23.19 9.59 -1.63
N ALA A 236 -23.24 8.26 -1.51
CA ALA A 236 -22.07 7.46 -1.19
C ALA A 236 -20.97 7.66 -2.25
N GLY A 237 -19.71 7.48 -1.83
CA GLY A 237 -18.55 7.54 -2.73
C GLY A 237 -18.40 6.32 -3.62
N ILE A 238 -18.83 5.15 -3.15
CA ILE A 238 -18.68 3.88 -3.85
C ILE A 238 -20.03 3.16 -3.85
N GLN A 239 -20.40 2.59 -4.99
CA GLN A 239 -21.61 1.78 -5.16
C GLN A 239 -21.28 0.51 -5.94
N THR A 240 -21.92 -0.60 -5.57
CA THR A 240 -21.74 -1.89 -6.25
C THR A 240 -23.08 -2.58 -6.49
N ALA A 241 -23.24 -3.21 -7.65
CA ALA A 241 -24.39 -4.06 -7.95
C ALA A 241 -24.27 -5.45 -7.30
N ALA A 242 -25.40 -6.13 -7.09
CA ALA A 242 -25.49 -7.39 -6.34
C ALA A 242 -24.71 -8.56 -6.97
N ASP A 243 -24.47 -8.50 -8.28
CA ASP A 243 -23.74 -9.53 -9.04
C ASP A 243 -22.22 -9.33 -9.03
N THR A 244 -21.72 -8.24 -8.45
CA THR A 244 -20.29 -7.90 -8.44
C THR A 244 -19.52 -8.56 -7.30
N ILE A 245 -18.22 -8.73 -7.51
CA ILE A 245 -17.30 -9.33 -6.53
C ILE A 245 -16.09 -8.42 -6.34
N VAL A 246 -15.90 -7.88 -5.14
CA VAL A 246 -14.71 -7.12 -4.74
C VAL A 246 -13.92 -7.94 -3.72
N LYS A 247 -12.83 -8.59 -4.13
CA LYS A 247 -11.92 -9.32 -3.24
C LYS A 247 -10.96 -8.35 -2.55
N GLY A 248 -11.52 -7.48 -1.72
CA GLY A 248 -10.80 -6.47 -0.97
C GLY A 248 -11.72 -5.57 -0.17
N THR A 249 -11.12 -4.64 0.57
CA THR A 249 -11.85 -3.65 1.36
C THR A 249 -12.36 -2.50 0.48
N ILE A 250 -13.51 -1.95 0.87
CA ILE A 250 -14.05 -0.72 0.29
C ILE A 250 -13.63 0.44 1.21
N ASN A 251 -12.85 1.38 0.69
CA ASN A 251 -12.24 2.45 1.49
C ASN A 251 -12.89 3.79 1.10
N THR A 252 -13.64 4.38 2.04
CA THR A 252 -14.35 5.65 1.82
C THR A 252 -13.84 6.73 2.77
N ALA A 253 -13.63 7.94 2.25
CA ALA A 253 -13.28 9.10 3.06
C ALA A 253 -14.47 9.72 3.82
N ILE A 254 -15.68 9.13 3.73
CA ILE A 254 -16.85 9.58 4.49
C ILE A 254 -16.96 8.77 5.79
N PRO A 255 -16.89 9.42 6.96
CA PRO A 255 -17.12 8.74 8.24
C PRO A 255 -18.53 8.15 8.33
N LEU A 256 -18.66 7.03 9.04
CA LEU A 256 -19.95 6.35 9.23
C LEU A 256 -21.02 7.28 9.83
N GLU A 257 -20.63 8.12 10.80
CA GLU A 257 -21.54 9.08 11.43
C GLU A 257 -22.16 10.08 10.43
N ASP A 258 -21.38 10.51 9.44
CA ASP A 258 -21.83 11.45 8.42
C ASP A 258 -22.75 10.78 7.40
N LEU A 259 -22.48 9.52 7.03
CA LEU A 259 -23.38 8.72 6.19
C LEU A 259 -24.75 8.56 6.88
N GLN A 260 -24.75 8.17 8.16
CA GLN A 260 -25.97 7.99 8.95
C GLN A 260 -26.77 9.29 9.07
N LYS A 261 -26.10 10.42 9.31
CA LYS A 261 -26.72 11.75 9.37
C LYS A 261 -27.43 12.13 8.06
N HIS A 262 -26.86 11.74 6.92
CA HIS A 262 -27.44 11.98 5.59
C HIS A 262 -28.36 10.85 5.11
N ARG A 263 -28.66 9.86 5.96
CA ARG A 263 -29.52 8.71 5.65
C ARG A 263 -29.00 7.88 4.47
N ILE A 264 -27.68 7.80 4.32
CA ILE A 264 -27.02 6.93 3.36
C ILE A 264 -26.62 5.65 4.08
N GLN A 265 -27.01 4.51 3.51
CA GLN A 265 -26.69 3.19 4.03
C GLN A 265 -25.72 2.52 3.05
N MET A 266 -24.46 2.35 3.42
CA MET A 266 -23.50 1.64 2.57
C MET A 266 -23.62 0.13 2.72
N GLU A 267 -23.80 -0.35 3.94
CA GLU A 267 -24.04 -1.75 4.29
C GLU A 267 -25.08 -1.87 5.42
N THR A 268 -25.67 -3.05 5.60
CA THR A 268 -26.59 -3.33 6.69
C THR A 268 -25.82 -3.55 8.00
N LEU A 269 -26.10 -2.71 8.99
CA LEU A 269 -25.44 -2.71 10.30
C LEU A 269 -26.43 -3.01 11.45
N ASP A 270 -25.92 -3.58 12.54
CA ASP A 270 -26.64 -3.79 13.80
C ASP A 270 -26.64 -2.55 14.71
N GLU A 271 -27.20 -2.70 15.92
CA GLU A 271 -27.26 -1.62 16.93
C GLU A 271 -25.89 -1.14 17.42
N ASN A 272 -24.82 -1.92 17.21
CA ASN A 272 -23.44 -1.61 17.59
C ASN A 272 -22.60 -1.13 16.39
N ASN A 273 -23.23 -0.77 15.27
CA ASN A 273 -22.57 -0.42 14.01
C ASN A 273 -21.67 -1.55 13.46
N GLN A 274 -22.02 -2.81 13.72
CA GLN A 274 -21.32 -3.96 13.17
C GLN A 274 -22.09 -4.56 11.99
N PRO A 275 -21.39 -5.11 10.98
CA PRO A 275 -22.05 -5.75 9.85
C PRO A 275 -22.85 -6.99 10.28
N VAL A 276 -24.03 -7.14 9.70
CA VAL A 276 -24.95 -8.25 10.00
C VAL A 276 -24.65 -9.45 9.10
N PHE A 277 -24.65 -10.65 9.68
CA PHE A 277 -24.46 -11.92 8.99
C PHE A 277 -25.64 -12.87 9.27
N ASP A 278 -25.96 -13.72 8.29
CA ASP A 278 -26.94 -14.81 8.42
C ASP A 278 -26.35 -16.03 9.16
N GLU A 279 -27.16 -17.08 9.34
CA GLU A 279 -26.76 -18.29 10.07
C GLU A 279 -25.65 -19.07 9.34
N GLU A 280 -25.55 -18.90 8.03
CA GLU A 280 -24.52 -19.48 7.17
C GLU A 280 -23.22 -18.65 7.12
N GLY A 281 -23.20 -17.47 7.76
CA GLY A 281 -22.05 -16.56 7.79
C GLY A 281 -21.93 -15.68 6.56
N ASN A 282 -22.96 -15.61 5.71
CA ASN A 282 -23.01 -14.64 4.61
C ASN A 282 -23.49 -13.29 5.14
N ARG A 283 -23.02 -12.23 4.50
CA ARG A 283 -23.42 -10.87 4.83
C ARG A 283 -24.89 -10.65 4.46
N VAL A 284 -25.65 -10.04 5.36
CA VAL A 284 -27.04 -9.66 5.10
C VAL A 284 -27.07 -8.34 4.35
N HIS A 285 -27.79 -8.30 3.24
CA HIS A 285 -27.95 -7.11 2.40
C HIS A 285 -29.39 -6.59 2.43
N SER A 286 -29.54 -5.27 2.49
CA SER A 286 -30.79 -4.56 2.36
C SER A 286 -30.84 -3.89 0.98
N PRO A 287 -32.02 -3.74 0.33
CA PRO A 287 -32.15 -2.96 -0.91
C PRO A 287 -31.72 -1.49 -0.80
N LYS A 288 -31.49 -0.97 0.42
CA LYS A 288 -30.98 0.38 0.66
C LYS A 288 -29.45 0.48 0.65
N ASP A 289 -28.75 -0.65 0.73
CA ASP A 289 -27.29 -0.69 0.77
C ASP A 289 -26.76 -0.18 -0.58
N THR A 290 -25.83 0.76 -0.55
CA THR A 290 -25.14 1.16 -1.80
C THR A 290 -24.13 0.11 -2.25
N ILE A 291 -23.67 -0.75 -1.33
CA ILE A 291 -22.80 -1.89 -1.61
C ILE A 291 -23.65 -3.16 -1.58
N GLN A 292 -24.00 -3.68 -2.75
CA GLN A 292 -24.81 -4.89 -2.89
C GLN A 292 -23.97 -6.14 -3.19
N GLY A 293 -22.79 -5.96 -3.80
CA GLY A 293 -21.90 -7.05 -4.19
C GLY A 293 -21.08 -7.64 -3.03
N GLN A 294 -20.33 -8.71 -3.30
CA GLN A 294 -19.43 -9.32 -2.31
C GLN A 294 -18.23 -8.41 -2.01
N HIS A 295 -17.82 -8.31 -0.74
CA HIS A 295 -16.64 -7.54 -0.31
C HIS A 295 -16.06 -8.02 1.03
N ASP A 296 -14.79 -7.70 1.30
CA ASP A 296 -14.11 -8.12 2.55
C ASP A 296 -14.39 -7.20 3.75
N GLY A 297 -15.08 -6.08 3.51
CA GLY A 297 -15.47 -5.10 4.54
C GLY A 297 -15.46 -3.67 4.02
N ILE A 298 -16.00 -2.74 4.81
CA ILE A 298 -15.94 -1.30 4.54
C ILE A 298 -15.08 -0.62 5.60
N ASN A 299 -14.13 0.18 5.16
CA ASN A 299 -13.28 1.00 6.01
C ASN A 299 -13.79 2.45 5.96
N TYR A 300 -14.39 2.90 7.07
CA TYR A 300 -14.90 4.26 7.27
C TYR A 300 -13.87 5.20 7.92
N ASP A 301 -12.74 4.66 8.39
CA ASP A 301 -11.70 5.41 9.11
C ASP A 301 -10.60 5.92 8.18
N VAL A 302 -10.88 5.96 6.88
CA VAL A 302 -9.98 6.53 5.89
C VAL A 302 -10.00 8.04 6.09
N PRO A 303 -8.88 8.65 6.52
CA PRO A 303 -8.86 10.09 6.72
C PRO A 303 -9.12 10.75 5.37
N TYR A 304 -10.02 11.75 5.35
CA TYR A 304 -10.09 12.67 4.23
C TYR A 304 -8.76 13.42 4.16
N ASN A 305 -7.88 12.92 3.32
CA ASN A 305 -6.63 13.56 2.98
C ASN A 305 -6.59 13.64 1.47
N ASP A 306 -6.71 14.85 0.94
CA ASP A 306 -6.69 15.16 -0.50
C ASP A 306 -5.35 14.83 -1.20
N ASP A 307 -4.43 14.19 -0.49
CA ASP A 307 -3.00 14.18 -0.75
C ASP A 307 -2.40 12.78 -0.87
N MET A 308 -3.20 11.75 -1.23
CA MET A 308 -2.60 10.47 -1.64
C MET A 308 -1.70 10.73 -2.87
N PRO A 309 -0.37 10.50 -2.79
CA PRO A 309 0.54 10.82 -3.88
C PRO A 309 0.16 10.09 -5.16
N GLY A 310 0.13 10.83 -6.27
CA GLY A 310 -0.25 10.31 -7.58
C GLY A 310 -1.74 10.44 -7.89
N MET A 311 -2.56 11.05 -7.02
CA MET A 311 -3.97 11.32 -7.30
C MET A 311 -4.22 12.76 -7.76
N ARG A 312 -3.27 13.68 -7.61
CA ARG A 312 -3.46 15.11 -7.91
C ARG A 312 -2.88 15.46 -9.28
N PRO A 313 -3.49 16.38 -10.06
CA PRO A 313 -2.93 16.80 -11.35
C PRO A 313 -1.49 17.35 -11.23
N GLU A 314 -1.21 18.10 -10.17
CA GLU A 314 0.12 18.65 -9.84
C GLU A 314 1.18 17.59 -9.51
N ASP A 315 0.80 16.33 -9.30
CA ASP A 315 1.78 15.24 -9.21
C ASP A 315 2.32 14.85 -10.59
N TYR A 316 1.72 15.31 -11.69
CA TYR A 316 2.02 14.81 -13.02
C TYR A 316 2.89 15.78 -13.81
N ASN A 317 3.98 15.25 -14.36
CA ASN A 317 4.82 15.93 -15.35
C ASN A 317 5.23 14.94 -16.45
N THR A 318 4.53 15.04 -17.58
CA THR A 318 4.71 14.14 -18.73
C THR A 318 5.62 14.72 -19.82
N SER A 319 6.27 15.86 -19.59
CA SER A 319 7.04 16.58 -20.60
C SER A 319 8.23 15.79 -21.16
N SER A 320 8.83 14.91 -20.37
CA SER A 320 9.91 14.01 -20.80
C SER A 320 9.44 13.07 -21.92
N TYR A 321 8.20 12.55 -21.84
CA TYR A 321 7.59 11.75 -22.90
C TYR A 321 7.39 12.55 -24.19
N LYS A 322 6.92 13.80 -24.06
CA LYS A 322 6.73 14.71 -25.20
C LYS A 322 8.03 14.95 -25.96
N ALA A 323 9.14 15.11 -25.24
CA ALA A 323 10.46 15.35 -25.82
C ALA A 323 11.00 14.17 -26.64
N MET A 324 10.55 12.94 -26.35
CA MET A 324 10.90 11.73 -27.09
C MET A 324 10.08 11.53 -28.38
N CYS A 325 9.07 12.38 -28.62
CA CYS A 325 8.10 12.20 -29.70
C CYS A 325 8.25 13.19 -30.84
N ALA A 326 8.10 12.70 -32.08
CA ALA A 326 8.00 13.53 -33.29
C ALA A 326 6.54 13.93 -33.59
N PRO A 327 6.27 15.13 -34.14
CA PRO A 327 4.91 15.50 -34.55
C PRO A 327 4.31 14.48 -35.54
N ILE A 328 3.04 14.16 -35.35
CA ILE A 328 2.29 13.32 -36.28
C ILE A 328 2.27 13.95 -37.68
N GLY A 329 2.40 13.11 -38.71
CA GLY A 329 2.36 13.54 -40.10
C GLY A 329 0.97 13.92 -40.61
N ASN A 330 0.86 14.06 -41.93
CA ASN A 330 -0.39 14.44 -42.61
C ASN A 330 -1.50 13.39 -42.43
N SER A 331 -2.74 13.83 -42.25
CA SER A 331 -3.95 12.99 -42.24
C SER A 331 -4.41 12.63 -43.65
N GLU A 332 -5.13 11.53 -43.83
CA GLU A 332 -5.78 11.16 -45.11
C GLU A 332 -6.96 12.07 -45.47
N GLY A 333 -7.57 12.72 -44.48
CA GLY A 333 -8.72 13.58 -44.67
C GLY A 333 -9.33 13.99 -43.35
N THR A 334 -10.56 14.52 -43.40
CA THR A 334 -11.32 14.88 -42.21
C THR A 334 -12.72 14.29 -42.24
N VAL A 335 -13.26 14.02 -41.05
CA VAL A 335 -14.66 13.61 -40.85
C VAL A 335 -15.29 14.47 -39.76
N SER A 336 -16.59 14.73 -39.88
CA SER A 336 -17.36 15.39 -38.82
C SER A 336 -18.03 14.33 -37.95
N GLU A 337 -17.75 14.36 -36.64
CA GLU A 337 -18.38 13.49 -35.65
C GLU A 337 -18.85 14.31 -34.45
N TYR A 338 -19.84 13.79 -33.72
CA TYR A 338 -20.30 14.37 -32.46
C TYR A 338 -19.70 13.63 -31.27
N PHE A 339 -19.60 14.33 -30.14
CA PHE A 339 -19.25 13.76 -28.86
C PHE A 339 -20.02 14.47 -27.73
N PRO A 340 -20.78 13.75 -26.89
CA PRO A 340 -21.22 12.36 -27.11
C PRO A 340 -22.05 12.23 -28.38
N TYR A 341 -22.11 11.03 -28.96
CA TYR A 341 -22.86 10.74 -30.18
C TYR A 341 -24.07 9.85 -29.89
N ALA A 342 -25.05 9.89 -30.79
CA ALA A 342 -26.18 8.97 -30.73
C ALA A 342 -25.70 7.53 -30.96
N GLU A 343 -26.36 6.57 -30.31
CA GLU A 343 -26.00 5.16 -30.36
C GLU A 343 -25.81 4.66 -31.79
N GLY A 344 -24.65 4.04 -32.05
CA GLY A 344 -24.30 3.51 -33.36
C GLY A 344 -24.12 4.54 -34.49
N ASN A 345 -24.21 5.85 -34.21
CA ASN A 345 -24.12 6.89 -35.23
C ASN A 345 -23.36 8.14 -34.78
N TYR A 346 -22.06 8.14 -35.06
CA TYR A 346 -21.14 9.27 -34.79
C TYR A 346 -21.52 10.58 -35.49
N SER A 347 -22.33 10.55 -36.55
CA SER A 347 -22.75 11.76 -37.27
C SER A 347 -23.94 12.48 -36.62
N ARG A 348 -24.54 11.88 -35.58
CA ARG A 348 -25.68 12.44 -34.85
C ARG A 348 -25.31 12.75 -33.41
N PRO A 349 -25.75 13.89 -32.85
CA PRO A 349 -25.56 14.19 -31.44
C PRO A 349 -26.40 13.26 -30.56
N LYS A 350 -25.89 12.90 -29.37
CA LYS A 350 -26.67 12.22 -28.32
C LYS A 350 -27.73 13.16 -27.74
N SER A 351 -27.35 14.43 -27.54
CA SER A 351 -28.20 15.45 -26.93
C SER A 351 -27.85 16.85 -27.46
N SER A 352 -28.56 17.87 -27.00
CA SER A 352 -28.26 19.27 -27.36
C SER A 352 -26.91 19.78 -26.85
N SER A 353 -26.30 19.13 -25.85
CA SER A 353 -24.98 19.47 -25.32
C SER A 353 -23.82 18.83 -26.08
N SER A 354 -24.10 17.90 -27.00
CA SER A 354 -23.08 17.24 -27.82
C SER A 354 -22.28 18.24 -28.66
N ILE A 355 -20.96 18.06 -28.68
CA ILE A 355 -20.02 18.90 -29.42
C ILE A 355 -19.68 18.25 -30.75
N LYS A 356 -19.69 19.03 -31.83
CA LYS A 356 -19.23 18.61 -33.14
C LYS A 356 -17.71 18.81 -33.27
N TYR A 357 -17.00 17.76 -33.68
CA TYR A 357 -15.57 17.75 -33.97
C TYR A 357 -15.31 17.49 -35.45
N THR A 358 -14.40 18.27 -36.03
CA THR A 358 -13.77 17.97 -37.32
C THR A 358 -12.53 17.14 -37.03
N ARG A 359 -12.65 15.82 -37.09
CA ARG A 359 -11.58 14.87 -36.78
C ARG A 359 -10.67 14.67 -37.98
N ARG A 360 -9.35 14.73 -37.77
CA ARG A 360 -8.36 14.31 -38.78
C ARG A 360 -8.19 12.80 -38.76
N VAL A 361 -8.37 12.18 -39.93
CA VAL A 361 -8.35 10.72 -40.07
C VAL A 361 -6.93 10.23 -40.32
N TYR A 362 -6.53 9.20 -39.60
CA TYR A 362 -5.30 8.44 -39.73
C TYR A 362 -5.65 6.97 -39.86
N GLN A 363 -5.36 6.33 -41.00
CA GLN A 363 -5.83 4.96 -41.26
C GLN A 363 -4.73 4.00 -41.73
N ASN A 364 -4.73 2.78 -41.20
CA ASN A 364 -3.82 1.68 -41.58
C ASN A 364 -2.33 2.05 -41.45
N ARG A 365 -1.96 2.78 -40.38
CA ARG A 365 -0.58 3.23 -40.15
C ARG A 365 0.06 2.53 -38.97
N THR A 366 1.38 2.36 -39.05
CA THR A 366 2.22 2.11 -37.87
C THR A 366 2.89 3.42 -37.48
N LEU A 367 2.70 3.85 -36.23
CA LEU A 367 3.15 5.14 -35.71
C LEU A 367 4.06 4.86 -34.50
N ASN A 368 5.30 5.34 -34.55
CA ASN A 368 6.30 5.11 -33.52
C ASN A 368 6.74 6.44 -32.91
N ASN A 369 6.62 6.57 -31.59
CA ASN A 369 7.03 7.76 -30.82
C ASN A 369 6.50 9.06 -31.44
N ILE A 370 5.18 9.17 -31.54
CA ILE A 370 4.52 10.32 -32.17
C ILE A 370 3.81 11.20 -31.14
N ARG A 371 3.70 12.49 -31.47
CA ARG A 371 2.84 13.42 -30.73
C ARG A 371 1.75 14.01 -31.61
N VAL A 372 0.54 14.08 -31.07
CA VAL A 372 -0.64 14.69 -31.70
C VAL A 372 -0.80 16.12 -31.15
N PRO A 373 -0.59 17.17 -31.97
CA PRO A 373 -0.76 18.55 -31.54
C PRO A 373 -2.19 18.85 -31.04
N GLN A 374 -2.35 19.96 -30.32
CA GLN A 374 -3.67 20.45 -29.88
C GLN A 374 -4.61 20.72 -31.06
N GLY A 375 -5.92 20.54 -30.86
CA GLY A 375 -6.93 20.86 -31.87
C GLY A 375 -6.97 19.91 -33.06
N GLN A 376 -6.37 18.72 -32.95
CA GLN A 376 -6.34 17.72 -34.03
C GLN A 376 -7.56 16.82 -34.02
N HIS A 377 -8.07 16.50 -32.82
CA HIS A 377 -9.23 15.62 -32.58
C HIS A 377 -9.16 14.36 -33.44
N ALA A 378 -8.01 13.68 -33.41
CA ALA A 378 -7.71 12.62 -34.36
C ALA A 378 -8.74 11.47 -34.30
N LEU A 379 -8.99 10.88 -35.47
CA LEU A 379 -9.62 9.58 -35.63
C LEU A 379 -8.56 8.61 -36.16
N PHE A 380 -8.17 7.65 -35.34
CA PHE A 380 -7.27 6.58 -35.75
C PHE A 380 -8.07 5.34 -36.10
N LYS A 381 -7.84 4.77 -37.28
CA LYS A 381 -8.52 3.56 -37.77
C LYS A 381 -7.51 2.50 -38.13
N LYS A 382 -7.54 1.34 -37.47
CA LYS A 382 -6.63 0.22 -37.76
C LYS A 382 -5.16 0.62 -37.72
N CYS A 383 -4.81 1.49 -36.77
CA CYS A 383 -3.44 1.94 -36.58
C CYS A 383 -2.75 1.10 -35.50
N THR A 384 -1.44 0.91 -35.65
CA THR A 384 -0.56 0.32 -34.62
C THR A 384 0.31 1.42 -34.04
N PHE A 385 0.35 1.54 -32.72
CA PHE A 385 1.21 2.49 -32.00
C PHE A 385 2.35 1.74 -31.32
N GLU A 386 3.58 2.13 -31.61
CA GLU A 386 4.80 1.58 -30.99
C GLU A 386 5.47 2.66 -30.14
N GLY A 387 5.94 2.29 -28.94
CA GLY A 387 6.61 3.23 -28.03
C GLY A 387 5.62 4.21 -27.38
N ILE A 388 5.70 5.50 -27.70
CA ILE A 388 4.91 6.56 -27.06
C ILE A 388 3.93 7.19 -28.06
N LEU A 389 2.65 7.24 -27.69
CA LEU A 389 1.66 8.14 -28.28
C LEU A 389 1.45 9.32 -27.33
N PHE A 390 2.03 10.47 -27.64
CA PHE A 390 1.83 11.69 -26.85
C PHE A 390 0.67 12.53 -27.41
N ILE A 391 -0.24 13.01 -26.57
CA ILE A 391 -1.39 13.82 -26.99
C ILE A 391 -1.32 15.17 -26.29
N GLU A 392 -1.20 16.23 -27.09
CA GLU A 392 -1.05 17.57 -26.55
C GLU A 392 -2.39 18.18 -26.14
N ALA A 393 -2.40 18.93 -25.05
CA ALA A 393 -3.51 19.74 -24.57
C ALA A 393 -2.99 20.99 -23.86
N LEU A 394 -3.82 22.01 -23.75
CA LEU A 394 -3.46 23.21 -22.99
C LEU A 394 -3.46 22.91 -21.50
N SER A 395 -2.33 23.14 -20.83
CA SER A 395 -2.17 22.88 -19.38
C SER A 395 -3.17 23.65 -18.53
N ASN A 396 -3.48 24.89 -18.89
CA ASN A 396 -4.60 25.64 -18.29
C ASN A 396 -5.82 25.41 -19.16
N TYR A 397 -6.75 24.57 -18.71
CA TYR A 397 -7.89 24.20 -19.52
C TYR A 397 -8.64 25.43 -20.05
N SER A 398 -8.92 25.39 -21.35
CA SER A 398 -9.79 26.36 -22.03
C SER A 398 -10.86 25.56 -22.74
N ASP A 399 -12.11 26.02 -22.65
CA ASP A 399 -13.26 25.44 -23.34
C ASP A 399 -13.22 25.80 -24.84
N ASN A 400 -12.15 25.40 -25.51
CA ASN A 400 -11.87 25.67 -26.90
C ASN A 400 -11.32 24.43 -27.59
N ILE A 401 -11.97 24.05 -28.69
CA ILE A 401 -11.61 22.93 -29.55
C ILE A 401 -10.13 23.03 -29.97
N SER A 402 -9.63 24.22 -30.33
CA SER A 402 -8.23 24.36 -30.78
C SER A 402 -7.17 24.06 -29.72
N CYS A 403 -7.54 24.03 -28.44
CA CYS A 403 -6.64 23.88 -27.30
C CYS A 403 -6.74 22.50 -26.63
N THR A 404 -7.57 21.61 -27.17
CA THR A 404 -7.95 20.33 -26.55
C THR A 404 -7.83 19.19 -27.56
N ASN A 405 -7.95 17.95 -27.10
CA ASN A 405 -7.97 16.80 -27.99
C ASN A 405 -9.00 15.77 -27.52
N ASN A 406 -10.00 15.56 -28.39
CA ASN A 406 -10.95 14.47 -28.27
C ASN A 406 -10.57 13.47 -29.35
N ILE A 407 -10.01 12.32 -28.96
CA ILE A 407 -9.42 11.34 -29.87
C ILE A 407 -10.23 10.05 -29.81
N ARG A 408 -10.53 9.50 -31.00
CA ARG A 408 -11.21 8.22 -31.14
C ARG A 408 -10.27 7.22 -31.81
N PHE A 409 -10.14 6.05 -31.20
CA PHE A 409 -9.40 4.92 -31.73
C PHE A 409 -10.38 3.85 -32.17
N GLU A 410 -10.30 3.41 -33.42
CA GLU A 410 -11.15 2.39 -34.01
C GLU A 410 -10.27 1.24 -34.47
N ASP A 411 -10.45 0.06 -33.89
CA ASP A 411 -9.69 -1.16 -34.21
C ASP A 411 -8.15 -0.97 -34.14
N CYS A 412 -7.64 -0.22 -33.16
CA CYS A 412 -6.21 0.09 -33.05
C CYS A 412 -5.45 -0.88 -32.12
N THR A 413 -4.16 -1.08 -32.37
CA THR A 413 -3.28 -1.88 -31.51
C THR A 413 -2.25 -0.99 -30.83
N PHE A 414 -2.12 -1.10 -29.51
CA PHE A 414 -1.18 -0.31 -28.70
C PHE A 414 -0.05 -1.20 -28.18
N LYS A 415 1.13 -1.07 -28.78
CA LYS A 415 2.39 -1.73 -28.37
C LYS A 415 3.27 -0.83 -27.52
N GLY A 416 2.64 0.03 -26.74
CA GLY A 416 3.29 1.12 -26.03
C GLY A 416 2.32 1.87 -25.13
N ILE A 417 2.76 3.05 -24.67
CA ILE A 417 2.04 3.89 -23.72
C ILE A 417 1.37 5.07 -24.43
N ILE A 418 0.13 5.39 -24.02
CA ILE A 418 -0.55 6.63 -24.38
C ILE A 418 -0.29 7.63 -23.25
N VAL A 419 0.25 8.80 -23.57
CA VAL A 419 0.59 9.85 -22.61
C VAL A 419 -0.04 11.16 -23.04
N THR A 420 -0.58 11.95 -22.13
CA THR A 420 -1.12 13.29 -22.46
C THR A 420 -0.32 14.40 -21.78
N ASP A 421 -0.45 15.63 -22.26
CA ASP A 421 -0.23 16.81 -21.42
C ASP A 421 -1.20 16.77 -20.21
N VAL A 422 -0.92 17.57 -19.18
CA VAL A 422 -1.66 17.59 -17.90
C VAL A 422 -2.58 18.82 -17.84
N PRO A 423 -3.80 18.79 -18.42
CA PRO A 423 -4.73 19.90 -18.29
C PRO A 423 -5.25 20.01 -16.85
N CYS A 424 -5.29 21.22 -16.31
CA CYS A 424 -5.96 21.54 -15.06
C CYS A 424 -7.34 22.15 -15.37
N ALA A 425 -8.42 21.45 -15.02
CA ALA A 425 -9.80 21.83 -15.33
C ALA A 425 -10.74 21.69 -14.11
N PRO A 426 -10.57 22.49 -13.04
CA PRO A 426 -11.16 22.17 -11.73
C PRO A 426 -12.69 22.23 -11.65
N SER A 427 -13.41 22.77 -12.65
CA SER A 427 -14.88 22.91 -12.53
C SER A 427 -15.66 23.07 -13.85
N ASN A 428 -15.06 22.82 -15.01
CA ASN A 428 -15.79 23.01 -16.28
C ASN A 428 -16.54 21.74 -16.67
N TYR A 429 -17.87 21.77 -16.64
CA TYR A 429 -18.73 20.62 -16.96
C TYR A 429 -18.52 20.01 -18.36
N ALA A 430 -17.89 20.71 -19.30
CA ALA A 430 -17.60 20.21 -20.65
C ALA A 430 -16.19 19.62 -20.79
N TRP A 431 -15.37 19.61 -19.73
CA TRP A 431 -13.96 19.19 -19.79
C TRP A 431 -13.80 17.78 -20.38
N TRP A 432 -14.63 16.86 -19.92
CA TRP A 432 -14.64 15.45 -20.32
C TRP A 432 -15.02 15.27 -21.79
N MET A 433 -15.81 16.19 -22.36
CA MET A 433 -16.13 16.19 -23.79
C MET A 433 -14.97 16.74 -24.62
N ARG A 434 -14.16 17.65 -24.06
CA ARG A 434 -13.05 18.29 -24.77
C ARG A 434 -11.79 17.43 -24.83
N ASN A 435 -11.36 16.91 -23.69
CA ASN A 435 -10.18 16.06 -23.56
C ASN A 435 -10.66 14.63 -23.26
N SER A 436 -10.78 13.82 -24.30
CA SER A 436 -11.30 12.45 -24.20
C SER A 436 -10.52 11.49 -25.07
N LEU A 437 -10.34 10.27 -24.57
CA LEU A 437 -9.79 9.12 -25.28
C LEU A 437 -10.89 8.06 -25.33
N THR A 438 -11.44 7.81 -26.51
CA THR A 438 -12.49 6.81 -26.71
C THR A 438 -11.95 5.67 -27.56
N PHE A 439 -12.03 4.44 -27.05
CA PHE A 439 -11.66 3.23 -27.77
C PHE A 439 -12.92 2.56 -28.32
N THR A 440 -12.92 2.20 -29.60
CA THR A 440 -14.07 1.62 -30.30
C THR A 440 -13.62 0.43 -31.15
N GLY A 441 -14.55 -0.50 -31.39
CA GLY A 441 -14.26 -1.72 -32.14
C GLY A 441 -13.29 -2.64 -31.41
N THR A 442 -12.47 -3.39 -32.15
CA THR A 442 -11.51 -4.36 -31.61
C THR A 442 -10.14 -3.73 -31.36
N SER A 443 -10.10 -2.68 -30.54
CA SER A 443 -8.82 -2.13 -30.09
C SER A 443 -8.15 -3.12 -29.12
N THR A 444 -6.82 -3.17 -29.09
CA THR A 444 -6.04 -4.13 -28.28
C THR A 444 -4.85 -3.43 -27.63
N PHE A 445 -4.56 -3.78 -26.38
CA PHE A 445 -3.43 -3.26 -25.62
C PHE A 445 -2.42 -4.39 -25.38
N GLU A 446 -1.24 -4.25 -25.96
CA GLU A 446 -0.17 -5.26 -25.85
C GLU A 446 1.14 -4.51 -25.66
N ASN A 447 1.30 -3.84 -24.52
CA ASN A 447 2.47 -3.01 -24.28
C ASN A 447 3.75 -3.85 -24.29
N THR A 448 4.53 -3.77 -25.38
CA THR A 448 5.85 -4.40 -25.54
C THR A 448 6.99 -3.38 -25.47
N SER A 449 6.69 -2.14 -25.05
CA SER A 449 7.68 -1.07 -24.98
C SER A 449 8.55 -1.17 -23.73
N SER A 450 9.55 -0.30 -23.58
CA SER A 450 10.34 -0.19 -22.35
C SER A 450 9.58 0.43 -21.16
N PHE A 451 8.36 0.95 -21.39
CA PHE A 451 7.53 1.62 -20.37
C PHE A 451 6.39 0.68 -19.96
N GLN A 452 6.66 -0.27 -19.07
CA GLN A 452 5.69 -1.30 -18.67
C GLN A 452 4.81 -0.87 -17.48
N GLU A 453 5.16 0.23 -16.83
CA GLU A 453 4.50 0.72 -15.61
C GLU A 453 3.09 1.26 -15.85
N ALA A 454 2.80 1.72 -17.07
CA ALA A 454 1.49 2.23 -17.45
C ALA A 454 1.18 1.91 -18.91
N THR A 455 -0.12 1.72 -19.20
CA THR A 455 -0.64 1.67 -20.57
C THR A 455 -1.23 3.02 -20.98
N VAL A 456 -1.88 3.71 -20.05
CA VAL A 456 -2.46 5.04 -20.26
C VAL A 456 -2.04 5.95 -19.12
N LEU A 457 -1.39 7.06 -19.45
CA LEU A 457 -1.01 8.14 -18.54
C LEU A 457 -1.66 9.43 -19.05
N ALA A 458 -2.97 9.56 -18.82
CA ALA A 458 -3.80 10.61 -19.38
C ALA A 458 -4.46 11.48 -18.29
N PRO A 459 -3.66 12.16 -17.44
CA PRO A 459 -4.20 12.91 -16.31
C PRO A 459 -5.22 13.97 -16.77
N ASN A 460 -6.39 14.01 -16.13
CA ASN A 460 -7.51 14.89 -16.49
C ASN A 460 -7.95 14.81 -17.96
N PHE A 461 -7.79 13.65 -18.60
CA PHE A 461 -8.53 13.26 -19.79
C PHE A 461 -9.62 12.28 -19.40
N ASN A 462 -10.79 12.37 -20.03
CA ASN A 462 -11.77 11.31 -19.96
C ASN A 462 -11.22 10.09 -20.72
N VAL A 463 -11.28 8.89 -20.15
CA VAL A 463 -10.72 7.67 -20.74
C VAL A 463 -11.79 6.60 -20.74
N ASN A 464 -12.30 6.26 -21.92
CA ASN A 464 -13.38 5.29 -22.10
C ASN A 464 -12.83 4.02 -22.74
N ILE A 465 -12.52 3.04 -21.90
CA ILE A 465 -11.90 1.76 -22.27
C ILE A 465 -12.99 0.74 -22.60
N GLY A 466 -12.72 -0.08 -23.60
CA GLY A 466 -13.65 -1.12 -24.04
C GLY A 466 -14.50 -0.70 -25.23
N SER A 467 -15.07 -1.68 -25.94
CA SER A 467 -15.88 -1.40 -27.13
C SER A 467 -17.23 -0.83 -26.74
N THR A 468 -17.45 0.46 -27.01
CA THR A 468 -18.79 1.08 -26.98
C THR A 468 -19.73 0.56 -28.08
N ALA A 469 -19.24 -0.29 -28.99
CA ALA A 469 -20.06 -0.88 -30.03
C ALA A 469 -20.82 -2.09 -29.49
N GLN A 470 -22.15 -1.95 -29.39
CA GLN A 470 -23.24 -2.95 -29.36
C GLN A 470 -22.89 -4.38 -28.88
N VAL A 471 -23.70 -4.88 -27.93
CA VAL A 471 -23.75 -6.27 -27.40
C VAL A 471 -23.24 -7.32 -28.39
N GLY A 472 -22.23 -8.09 -27.99
CA GLY A 472 -21.79 -9.31 -28.70
C GLY A 472 -20.59 -9.15 -29.65
N LYS A 473 -19.94 -7.98 -29.70
CA LYS A 473 -18.58 -7.83 -30.27
C LYS A 473 -17.55 -7.68 -29.17
N ASN A 474 -17.20 -8.80 -28.57
CA ASN A 474 -16.24 -8.87 -27.47
C ASN A 474 -14.84 -8.51 -28.00
N SER A 475 -14.27 -7.40 -27.53
CA SER A 475 -12.84 -7.14 -27.62
C SER A 475 -12.21 -7.58 -26.31
N ASN A 476 -11.44 -8.66 -26.31
CA ASN A 476 -10.68 -9.07 -25.12
C ASN A 476 -9.54 -8.06 -24.91
N ASN A 477 -9.83 -6.97 -24.20
CA ASN A 477 -8.84 -5.96 -23.86
C ASN A 477 -8.03 -6.45 -22.66
N ILE A 478 -6.82 -6.97 -22.89
CA ILE A 478 -5.89 -7.25 -21.80
C ILE A 478 -5.02 -6.02 -21.61
N ILE A 479 -5.15 -5.30 -20.50
CA ILE A 479 -4.37 -4.10 -20.20
C ILE A 479 -3.40 -4.39 -19.06
N LYS A 480 -2.18 -3.86 -19.12
CA LYS A 480 -1.15 -4.06 -18.09
C LYS A 480 -0.61 -2.72 -17.56
N GLY A 481 -0.30 -2.67 -16.27
CA GLY A 481 0.18 -1.48 -15.58
C GLY A 481 -0.93 -0.49 -15.26
N ALA A 482 -0.53 0.70 -14.80
CA ALA A 482 -1.46 1.74 -14.41
C ALA A 482 -2.25 2.32 -15.59
N ILE A 483 -3.52 2.67 -15.31
CA ILE A 483 -4.42 3.41 -16.20
C ILE A 483 -4.81 4.69 -15.48
N VAL A 484 -4.24 5.81 -15.92
CA VAL A 484 -4.53 7.12 -15.34
C VAL A 484 -5.43 7.91 -16.28
N GLY A 485 -6.55 8.39 -15.75
CA GLY A 485 -7.49 9.29 -16.42
C GLY A 485 -8.07 10.31 -15.43
N GLY A 486 -8.69 11.36 -15.92
CA GLY A 486 -9.58 12.18 -15.10
C GLY A 486 -10.77 11.35 -14.60
N ILE A 487 -11.59 10.89 -15.55
CA ILE A 487 -12.60 9.85 -15.33
C ILE A 487 -12.20 8.68 -16.21
N VAL A 488 -12.20 7.48 -15.63
CA VAL A 488 -11.91 6.25 -16.34
C VAL A 488 -13.15 5.39 -16.32
N ASP A 489 -13.71 5.16 -17.51
CA ASP A 489 -14.80 4.21 -17.68
C ASP A 489 -14.28 2.95 -18.36
N VAL A 490 -14.80 1.80 -17.92
CA VAL A 490 -14.46 0.49 -18.48
C VAL A 490 -15.75 -0.20 -18.87
N TYR A 491 -15.87 -0.54 -20.16
CA TYR A 491 -17.07 -1.13 -20.75
C TYR A 491 -16.76 -2.48 -21.42
N GLY A 492 -17.76 -3.35 -21.51
CA GLY A 492 -17.65 -4.63 -22.23
C GLY A 492 -16.64 -5.59 -21.58
N ASP A 493 -16.00 -6.43 -22.39
CA ASP A 493 -15.00 -7.38 -21.88
C ASP A 493 -13.64 -6.68 -21.69
N ALA A 494 -13.10 -6.75 -20.48
CA ALA A 494 -11.79 -6.19 -20.16
C ALA A 494 -11.11 -6.97 -19.03
N THR A 495 -9.82 -7.25 -19.20
CA THR A 495 -8.96 -7.80 -18.15
C THR A 495 -7.83 -6.82 -17.90
N ILE A 496 -7.80 -6.21 -16.72
CA ILE A 496 -6.83 -5.19 -16.35
C ILE A 496 -5.89 -5.76 -15.28
N HIS A 497 -4.62 -5.87 -15.60
CA HIS A 497 -3.54 -6.23 -14.68
C HIS A 497 -2.80 -4.95 -14.25
N GLY A 498 -3.34 -4.26 -13.26
CA GLY A 498 -2.81 -3.02 -12.72
C GLY A 498 -3.90 -2.22 -12.02
N THR A 499 -3.61 -0.94 -11.78
CA THR A 499 -4.47 -0.03 -11.04
C THR A 499 -5.10 1.01 -11.95
N ILE A 500 -6.40 1.25 -11.78
CA ILE A 500 -7.09 2.41 -12.34
C ILE A 500 -6.96 3.58 -11.37
N ILE A 501 -6.47 4.71 -11.87
CA ILE A 501 -6.30 5.97 -11.15
C ILE A 501 -7.18 7.02 -11.82
N SER A 502 -8.32 7.32 -11.21
CA SER A 502 -9.26 8.34 -11.68
C SER A 502 -9.08 9.62 -10.87
N MET A 503 -8.42 10.63 -11.45
CA MET A 503 -7.94 11.80 -10.72
C MET A 503 -8.84 13.04 -10.80
N TYR A 504 -9.92 13.02 -11.59
CA TYR A 504 -10.78 14.19 -11.66
C TYR A 504 -11.55 14.33 -10.35
N ASP A 505 -11.44 15.50 -9.74
CA ASP A 505 -12.21 15.84 -8.55
C ASP A 505 -13.63 16.23 -8.97
N THR A 506 -14.58 15.32 -8.75
CA THR A 506 -15.98 15.51 -9.12
C THR A 506 -16.77 16.23 -8.03
N SER A 507 -16.14 16.67 -6.93
CA SER A 507 -16.82 17.31 -5.80
C SER A 507 -17.55 18.59 -6.20
N ALA A 508 -17.18 19.27 -7.28
CA ALA A 508 -17.91 20.43 -7.79
C ALA A 508 -19.28 20.07 -8.43
N HIS A 509 -19.54 18.79 -8.72
CA HIS A 509 -20.72 18.34 -9.46
C HIS A 509 -21.71 17.59 -8.56
N THR A 510 -22.99 17.93 -8.67
CA THR A 510 -24.07 17.36 -7.86
C THR A 510 -24.67 16.08 -8.44
N SER A 511 -24.37 15.76 -9.71
CA SER A 511 -24.85 14.57 -10.43
C SER A 511 -23.90 14.24 -11.59
N GLY A 512 -23.88 12.96 -12.01
CA GLY A 512 -22.98 12.44 -13.05
C GLY A 512 -21.51 12.40 -12.67
N TYR A 513 -20.65 12.06 -13.63
CA TYR A 513 -19.18 12.04 -13.47
C TYR A 513 -18.73 11.01 -12.45
N VAL A 514 -18.78 9.75 -12.85
CA VAL A 514 -18.42 8.60 -12.01
C VAL A 514 -17.40 7.76 -12.75
N THR A 515 -16.40 7.22 -12.06
CA THR A 515 -15.55 6.16 -12.59
C THR A 515 -16.41 4.90 -12.71
N ASN A 516 -16.84 4.56 -13.93
CA ASN A 516 -17.79 3.47 -14.15
C ASN A 516 -17.06 2.18 -14.56
N ILE A 517 -17.15 1.15 -13.73
CA ILE A 517 -16.65 -0.19 -14.02
C ILE A 517 -17.87 -1.06 -14.38
N GLY A 518 -18.15 -1.14 -15.67
CA GLY A 518 -19.41 -1.62 -16.21
C GLY A 518 -20.16 -0.49 -16.93
N ASP A 519 -21.39 -0.79 -17.35
CA ASP A 519 -22.23 0.15 -18.07
C ASP A 519 -23.51 0.53 -17.30
N ALA A 520 -23.31 1.28 -16.21
CA ALA A 520 -24.37 1.99 -15.50
C ALA A 520 -24.76 3.29 -16.23
N GLU A 521 -26.04 3.62 -16.35
CA GLU A 521 -26.45 4.96 -16.82
C GLU A 521 -26.22 6.01 -15.71
N ASP A 522 -25.15 6.79 -15.84
CA ASP A 522 -24.75 7.82 -14.87
C ASP A 522 -25.22 9.25 -15.25
N GLY A 523 -25.94 9.39 -16.36
CA GLY A 523 -26.35 10.68 -16.93
C GLY A 523 -25.20 11.53 -17.51
N GLY A 524 -23.95 11.01 -17.48
CA GLY A 524 -22.73 11.70 -17.92
C GLY A 524 -21.91 10.95 -18.99
N SER A 525 -22.24 9.70 -19.28
CA SER A 525 -21.43 8.80 -20.13
C SER A 525 -21.86 8.76 -21.61
N GLU A 526 -20.92 8.33 -22.47
CA GLU A 526 -21.20 7.99 -23.88
C GLU A 526 -22.18 6.82 -24.01
N SER A 527 -22.27 5.97 -22.98
CA SER A 527 -23.03 4.74 -23.01
C SER A 527 -24.53 4.91 -22.69
N ASN A 528 -25.33 3.93 -23.09
CA ASN A 528 -26.78 3.90 -22.93
C ASN A 528 -27.26 2.76 -21.98
N GLY A 529 -26.38 2.22 -21.13
CA GLY A 529 -26.74 1.19 -20.15
C GLY A 529 -27.06 -0.18 -20.76
N ASN A 530 -26.47 -0.51 -21.92
CA ASN A 530 -26.78 -1.72 -22.69
C ASN A 530 -25.53 -2.52 -23.10
N ILE A 531 -24.33 -2.09 -22.74
CA ILE A 531 -23.08 -2.80 -23.04
C ILE A 531 -22.92 -3.87 -21.97
N VAL A 532 -23.05 -5.14 -22.33
CA VAL A 532 -22.78 -6.27 -21.43
C VAL A 532 -21.37 -6.78 -21.69
N GLY A 533 -20.62 -7.05 -20.63
CA GLY A 533 -19.34 -7.74 -20.69
C GLY A 533 -18.82 -8.10 -19.31
N GLN A 534 -17.78 -8.92 -19.27
CA GLN A 534 -17.12 -9.33 -18.04
C GLN A 534 -15.83 -8.53 -17.85
N ILE A 535 -15.79 -7.74 -16.78
CA ILE A 535 -14.62 -6.94 -16.42
C ILE A 535 -13.93 -7.60 -15.23
N GLU A 536 -12.62 -7.84 -15.38
CA GLU A 536 -11.76 -8.34 -14.32
C GLU A 536 -10.60 -7.36 -14.09
N ILE A 537 -10.42 -6.90 -12.86
CA ILE A 537 -9.33 -5.98 -12.49
C ILE A 537 -8.48 -6.65 -11.41
N MET A 538 -7.18 -6.77 -11.65
CA MET A 538 -6.20 -7.28 -10.69
C MET A 538 -5.08 -6.26 -10.50
N PRO A 539 -4.98 -5.59 -9.33
CA PRO A 539 -3.90 -4.65 -9.06
C PRO A 539 -2.54 -5.37 -9.03
N ASP A 540 -1.49 -4.59 -9.27
CA ASP A 540 -0.10 -5.03 -9.15
C ASP A 540 0.64 -4.07 -8.19
N PRO A 541 0.62 -4.34 -6.88
CA PRO A 541 1.23 -3.45 -5.88
C PRO A 541 2.77 -3.47 -5.91
N ASP A 542 3.36 -4.45 -6.59
CA ASP A 542 4.81 -4.58 -6.75
C ASP A 542 5.33 -3.88 -8.02
N GLN A 543 4.42 -3.47 -8.93
CA GLN A 543 4.74 -2.63 -10.08
C GLN A 543 5.32 -1.28 -9.63
N LEU A 544 6.27 -0.75 -10.40
CA LEU A 544 6.80 0.59 -10.16
C LEU A 544 5.76 1.65 -10.53
N LEU A 545 5.63 2.68 -9.70
CA LEU A 545 4.81 3.85 -10.06
C LEU A 545 5.42 4.54 -11.29
N PRO A 546 4.65 4.77 -12.37
CA PRO A 546 5.16 5.30 -13.63
C PRO A 546 6.03 6.55 -13.47
N SER A 547 7.02 6.67 -14.37
CA SER A 547 7.75 7.92 -14.52
C SER A 547 6.80 9.05 -14.92
N GLY A 548 7.06 10.26 -14.44
CA GLY A 548 6.19 11.41 -14.63
C GLY A 548 5.08 11.55 -13.59
N ILE A 549 4.93 10.59 -12.66
CA ILE A 549 4.11 10.76 -11.45
C ILE A 549 5.05 11.07 -10.28
N LYS A 550 4.88 12.22 -9.67
CA LYS A 550 5.61 12.68 -8.49
C LYS A 550 5.11 11.91 -7.28
N SER A 551 6.03 11.37 -6.49
CA SER A 551 5.69 10.72 -5.24
C SER A 551 6.86 10.82 -4.25
N PRO A 552 6.58 10.86 -2.94
CA PRO A 552 7.61 10.76 -1.91
C PRO A 552 8.46 9.49 -2.03
N ILE A 553 9.73 9.60 -1.66
CA ILE A 553 10.62 8.47 -1.43
C ILE A 553 10.52 8.11 0.05
N VAL A 554 10.17 6.86 0.33
CA VAL A 554 9.90 6.35 1.67
C VAL A 554 10.77 5.13 1.98
N PHE A 555 10.89 4.81 3.26
CA PHE A 555 11.49 3.57 3.71
C PHE A 555 10.39 2.49 3.81
N LYS A 556 10.27 1.63 2.80
CA LYS A 556 9.34 0.49 2.78
C LYS A 556 9.91 -0.66 3.62
N VAL A 557 9.21 -1.05 4.68
CA VAL A 557 9.58 -2.22 5.49
C VAL A 557 9.52 -3.47 4.61
N LEU A 558 10.54 -4.31 4.66
CA LEU A 558 10.51 -5.63 4.03
C LEU A 558 10.05 -6.67 5.06
N GLY A 559 8.75 -6.96 5.12
CA GLY A 559 8.14 -7.72 6.22
C GLY A 559 8.71 -9.12 6.46
N ASN A 560 9.22 -9.79 5.42
CA ASN A 560 9.84 -11.12 5.51
C ASN A 560 11.34 -11.10 5.87
N SER A 561 11.89 -9.94 6.24
CA SER A 561 13.32 -9.76 6.56
C SER A 561 13.65 -9.83 8.05
N TYR A 562 12.67 -10.14 8.92
CA TYR A 562 12.91 -10.27 10.35
C TYR A 562 13.91 -11.41 10.63
N THR A 563 14.99 -11.10 11.34
CA THR A 563 15.93 -12.11 11.82
C THR A 563 16.39 -11.79 13.25
N GLU A 564 16.52 -12.82 14.10
CA GLU A 564 17.28 -12.70 15.34
C GLU A 564 18.76 -12.96 15.06
N VAL A 565 19.58 -11.92 15.19
CA VAL A 565 21.01 -12.01 14.89
C VAL A 565 21.74 -12.52 16.13
N PRO A 566 22.40 -13.69 16.07
CA PRO A 566 23.28 -14.12 17.16
C PRO A 566 24.43 -13.13 17.29
N ARG A 567 24.84 -12.83 18.53
CA ARG A 567 25.98 -11.93 18.82
C ARG A 567 27.19 -12.37 17.99
N GLN A 568 27.51 -11.64 16.93
CA GLN A 568 28.80 -11.78 16.26
C GLN A 568 29.85 -11.31 17.27
N ARG A 569 30.79 -12.18 17.63
CA ARG A 569 32.06 -11.73 18.23
C ARG A 569 32.70 -10.82 17.20
N THR A 570 32.67 -9.52 17.45
CA THR A 570 33.47 -8.56 16.70
C THR A 570 34.92 -9.01 16.79
N SER A 571 35.59 -9.15 15.65
CA SER A 571 36.99 -9.60 15.54
C SER A 571 38.00 -8.53 16.00
N GLU A 572 37.67 -7.81 17.07
CA GLU A 572 38.52 -6.81 17.73
C GLU A 572 38.56 -7.05 19.26
N ASP A 573 38.57 -8.33 19.65
CA ASP A 573 39.08 -8.81 20.95
C ASP A 573 40.35 -9.64 20.72
#